data_AF-A0A699WHP2-F1
#
_entry.id   AF-A0A699WHP2-F1
#
_cell.length_a   1.000
_cell.length_b   1.000
_cell.length_c   1.000
_cell.angle_alpha   90.00
_cell.angle_beta   90.00
_cell.angle_gamma   90.00
#
_symmetry.space_group_name_H-M   'P 1'
#
loop_
_entity.id
_entity.type
_entity.pdbx_description
1 polymer ?
#
loop_
_entity_poly.entity_id
_entity_poly.type
_entity_poly.pdbx_seq_one_letter_code
_entity_poly.pdbx_strand_id
1 'polypeptide(L)'
;MRQRRWIELFSDYDCEIRYHLGKANVVADALSRKEGVKPKRVRAINMTLQSSIKDRILAAQNKACDKSAGLQRELMLSKRSRKNTKCVNTADEELTAAKHKLMLLVYWC
;
A
#
# COMPACT_ATOMS: atom_id res chain seq x y z
N MET A 1 -13.75 47.33 -2.10
CA MET A 1 -12.35 46.98 -2.47
C MET A 1 -12.19 46.20 -3.78
N ARG A 2 -13.25 45.62 -4.40
CA ARG A 2 -13.07 44.91 -5.68
C ARG A 2 -12.87 45.87 -6.87
N GLN A 3 -13.67 46.94 -6.97
CA GLN A 3 -13.60 47.89 -8.09
C GLN A 3 -12.24 48.55 -8.30
N ARG A 4 -11.52 48.94 -7.23
CA ARG A 4 -10.21 49.61 -7.36
C ARG A 4 -9.17 48.76 -8.10
N ARG A 5 -9.18 47.44 -7.91
CA ARG A 5 -8.27 46.51 -8.60
C ARG A 5 -8.58 46.35 -10.09
N TRP A 6 -9.84 46.57 -10.49
CA TRP A 6 -10.21 46.49 -11.90
C TRP A 6 -9.82 47.74 -12.69
N ILE A 7 -9.76 48.91 -12.02
CA ILE A 7 -9.44 50.18 -12.69
C ILE A 7 -8.02 50.16 -13.27
N GLU A 8 -7.03 49.63 -12.54
CA GLU A 8 -5.65 49.48 -13.03
C GLU A 8 -5.59 48.54 -14.25
N LEU A 9 -6.34 47.45 -14.23
CA LEU A 9 -6.41 46.53 -15.38
C LEU A 9 -7.09 47.20 -16.58
N PHE A 10 -8.16 47.96 -16.37
CA PHE A 10 -8.84 48.67 -17.44
C PHE A 10 -8.02 49.84 -17.99
N SER A 11 -7.07 50.42 -17.26
CA SER A 11 -6.19 51.46 -17.81
C SER A 11 -5.17 50.93 -18.82
N ASP A 12 -4.83 49.64 -18.75
CA ASP A 12 -3.88 49.00 -19.68
C ASP A 12 -4.50 48.67 -21.04
N TYR A 13 -5.84 48.66 -21.12
CA TYR A 13 -6.59 48.37 -22.34
C TYR A 13 -7.47 49.58 -22.68
N ASP A 14 -7.34 50.15 -23.87
CA ASP A 14 -8.24 51.20 -24.34
C ASP A 14 -9.62 50.60 -24.69
N CYS A 15 -10.43 50.35 -23.67
CA CYS A 15 -11.70 49.65 -23.80
C CYS A 15 -12.85 50.43 -23.15
N GLU A 16 -13.92 50.61 -23.93
CA GLU A 16 -15.12 51.33 -23.52
C GLU A 16 -16.16 50.34 -22.99
N ILE A 17 -16.58 50.50 -21.72
CA ILE A 17 -17.60 49.65 -21.11
C ILE A 17 -18.98 50.13 -21.56
N ARG A 18 -19.54 49.48 -22.60
CA ARG A 18 -20.91 49.73 -23.09
C ARG A 18 -21.90 48.72 -22.54
N TYR A 19 -23.04 49.22 -22.07
CA TYR A 19 -24.13 48.36 -21.62
C TYR A 19 -24.98 47.90 -22.81
N HIS A 20 -25.11 46.58 -22.98
CA HIS A 20 -25.92 45.99 -24.03
C HIS A 20 -26.98 45.05 -23.45
N LEU A 21 -28.25 45.32 -23.74
CA LEU A 21 -29.36 44.46 -23.33
C LEU A 21 -29.58 43.30 -24.32
N GLY A 22 -29.92 42.12 -23.78
CA GLY A 22 -30.50 41.01 -24.53
C GLY A 22 -29.55 40.36 -25.54
N LYS A 23 -29.78 40.59 -26.85
CA LYS A 23 -29.21 39.79 -27.95
C LYS A 23 -27.68 39.83 -28.03
N ALA A 24 -27.05 40.94 -27.65
CA ALA A 24 -25.59 41.06 -27.66
C ALA A 24 -24.92 40.21 -26.55
N ASN A 25 -25.66 39.88 -25.48
CA ASN A 25 -25.14 39.08 -24.37
C ASN A 25 -25.32 37.56 -24.57
N VAL A 26 -26.01 37.13 -25.63
CA VAL A 26 -26.33 35.71 -25.88
C VAL A 26 -25.06 34.86 -25.99
N VAL A 27 -24.01 35.39 -26.63
CA VAL A 27 -22.73 34.68 -26.77
C VAL A 27 -22.02 34.55 -25.42
N ALA A 28 -21.96 35.63 -24.64
CA ALA A 28 -21.37 35.62 -23.30
C ALA A 28 -22.12 34.71 -22.34
N ASP A 29 -23.46 34.75 -22.36
CA ASP A 29 -24.32 33.87 -21.55
C ASP A 29 -24.15 32.39 -21.93
N ALA A 30 -24.03 32.08 -23.22
CA ALA A 30 -23.79 30.73 -23.69
C ALA A 30 -22.43 30.18 -23.22
N LEU A 31 -21.38 31.01 -23.29
CA LEU A 31 -20.04 30.65 -22.83
C LEU A 31 -19.97 30.47 -21.31
N SER A 32 -20.60 31.35 -20.54
CA SER A 32 -20.65 31.27 -19.07
C SER A 32 -21.34 29.99 -18.57
N ARG A 33 -22.41 29.56 -19.24
CA ARG A 33 -23.13 28.32 -18.88
C ARG A 33 -22.34 27.05 -19.14
N LYS A 34 -21.38 27.06 -20.08
CA LYS A 34 -20.53 25.89 -20.38
C LYS A 34 -19.57 25.57 -19.25
N GLU A 35 -19.05 26.59 -18.56
CA GLU A 35 -18.06 26.43 -17.49
C GLU A 35 -18.70 26.11 -16.13
N GLY A 36 -20.00 26.41 -15.97
CA GLY A 36 -20.75 26.27 -14.72
C GLY A 36 -21.23 24.87 -14.34
N VAL A 37 -20.94 23.82 -15.13
CA VAL A 37 -21.26 22.43 -14.74
C VAL A 37 -20.30 21.98 -13.66
N LYS A 38 -20.55 22.42 -12.42
CA LYS A 38 -19.90 21.86 -11.24
C LYS A 38 -20.12 20.34 -11.29
N PRO A 39 -19.07 19.51 -11.19
CA PRO A 39 -19.27 18.06 -11.14
C PRO A 39 -20.29 17.76 -10.04
N LYS A 40 -21.40 17.09 -10.40
CA LYS A 40 -22.45 16.68 -9.46
C LYS A 40 -21.78 16.07 -8.24
N ARG A 41 -22.15 16.54 -7.03
CA ARG A 41 -21.47 16.23 -5.75
C ARG A 41 -21.07 14.74 -5.65
N VAL A 42 -19.82 14.43 -6.02
CA VAL A 42 -19.24 13.08 -6.12
C VAL A 42 -18.94 12.46 -4.75
N ARG A 43 -19.41 13.09 -3.66
CA ARG A 43 -19.03 12.72 -2.29
C ARG A 43 -19.43 11.28 -1.96
N ALA A 44 -20.63 10.84 -2.36
CA ALA A 44 -21.09 9.47 -2.08
C ALA A 44 -20.21 8.41 -2.77
N ILE A 45 -19.95 8.57 -4.08
CA ILE A 45 -19.11 7.65 -4.85
C ILE A 45 -17.67 7.67 -4.33
N ASN A 46 -17.15 8.83 -3.94
CA ASN A 46 -15.81 8.93 -3.36
C ASN A 46 -15.72 8.22 -1.99
N MET A 47 -16.77 8.26 -1.16
CA MET A 47 -16.82 7.56 0.12
C MET A 47 -16.87 6.04 -0.07
N THR A 48 -17.62 5.53 -1.06
CA THR A 48 -17.66 4.10 -1.37
C THR A 48 -16.35 3.61 -1.96
N LEU A 49 -15.71 4.40 -2.82
CA LEU A 49 -14.40 4.05 -3.37
C LEU A 49 -13.31 4.06 -2.30
N GLN A 50 -13.24 5.11 -1.46
CA GLN A 50 -12.27 5.22 -0.37
C GLN A 50 -12.39 4.07 0.64
N SER A 51 -13.60 3.70 1.05
CA SER A 51 -13.81 2.56 1.97
C SER A 51 -13.36 1.24 1.33
N SER A 52 -13.82 0.95 0.11
CA SER A 52 -13.44 -0.28 -0.60
C SER A 52 -11.92 -0.44 -0.82
N ILE A 53 -11.20 0.66 -1.04
CA ILE A 53 -9.74 0.66 -1.21
C ILE A 53 -9.05 0.40 0.14
N LYS A 54 -9.49 1.06 1.22
CA LYS A 54 -8.95 0.87 2.56
C LYS A 54 -9.10 -0.58 3.02
N ASP A 55 -10.27 -1.18 2.81
CA ASP A 55 -10.54 -2.57 3.20
C ASP A 55 -9.62 -3.55 2.47
N ARG A 56 -9.38 -3.32 1.17
CA ARG A 56 -8.46 -4.15 0.37
C ARG A 56 -7.01 -4.02 0.83
N ILE A 57 -6.58 -2.81 1.21
CA ILE A 57 -5.22 -2.59 1.74
C ILE A 57 -5.05 -3.32 3.07
N LEU A 58 -5.99 -3.17 4.00
CA LEU A 58 -5.95 -3.85 5.29
C LEU A 58 -5.94 -5.38 5.13
N ALA A 59 -6.78 -5.91 4.24
CA ALA A 59 -6.80 -7.34 3.96
C ALA A 59 -5.46 -7.86 3.38
N ALA A 60 -4.81 -7.07 2.52
CA ALA A 60 -3.50 -7.43 1.97
C ALA A 60 -2.40 -7.40 3.04
N GLN A 61 -2.41 -6.38 3.91
CA GLN A 61 -1.46 -6.28 5.02
C GLN A 61 -1.61 -7.44 6.01
N ASN A 62 -2.84 -7.80 6.39
CA ASN A 62 -3.09 -8.93 7.28
C ASN A 62 -2.61 -10.24 6.67
N LYS A 63 -2.91 -10.49 5.38
CA LYS A 63 -2.41 -11.67 4.67
C LYS A 63 -0.88 -11.72 4.61
N ALA A 64 -0.20 -10.58 4.50
CA ALA A 64 1.26 -10.53 4.51
C ALA A 64 1.82 -10.83 5.91
N CYS A 65 1.19 -10.32 6.96
CA CYS A 65 1.54 -10.58 8.36
C CYS A 65 1.35 -12.06 8.72
N ASP A 66 0.25 -12.67 8.29
CA ASP A 66 -0.02 -14.09 8.56
C ASP A 66 1.00 -14.99 7.85
N LYS A 67 1.37 -14.65 6.61
CA LYS A 67 2.39 -15.37 5.85
C LYS A 67 3.77 -15.26 6.50
N SER A 68 4.18 -14.07 6.95
CA SER A 68 5.47 -13.91 7.61
C SER A 68 5.53 -14.67 8.94
N ALA A 69 4.44 -14.67 9.71
CA ALA A 69 4.31 -15.47 10.93
C ALA A 69 4.30 -16.99 10.66
N GLY A 70 3.71 -17.43 9.55
CA GLY A 70 3.75 -18.82 9.09
C GLY A 70 5.18 -19.26 8.73
N LEU A 71 5.87 -18.49 7.92
CA LEU A 71 7.27 -18.75 7.53
C LEU A 71 8.22 -18.78 8.73
N GLN A 72 8.02 -17.90 9.70
CA GLN A 72 8.82 -17.89 10.93
C GLN A 72 8.60 -19.16 11.77
N ARG A 73 7.35 -19.64 11.87
CA ARG A 73 7.02 -20.89 12.56
C ARG A 73 7.63 -22.10 11.84
N GLU A 74 7.53 -22.15 10.52
CA GLU A 74 8.11 -23.23 9.71
C GLU A 74 9.65 -23.27 9.81
N LEU A 75 10.30 -22.10 9.81
CA LEU A 75 11.74 -22.00 10.03
C LEU A 75 12.15 -22.49 11.43
N MET A 76 11.37 -22.18 12.46
CA MET A 76 11.60 -22.67 13.83
C MET A 76 11.51 -24.19 13.90
N LEU A 77 10.48 -24.79 13.29
CA LEU A 77 10.28 -26.24 13.25
C LEU A 77 11.40 -26.95 12.48
N SER A 78 11.80 -26.41 11.32
CA SER A 78 12.90 -26.93 10.51
C SER A 78 14.24 -26.90 11.27
N LYS A 79 14.53 -25.79 11.97
CA LYS A 79 15.73 -25.67 12.83
C LYS A 79 15.73 -26.68 13.98
N ARG A 80 14.57 -26.94 14.60
CA ARG A 80 14.41 -27.94 15.67
C ARG A 80 14.65 -29.36 15.15
N SER A 81 14.06 -29.69 13.99
CA SER A 81 14.26 -30.99 13.34
C SER A 81 15.73 -31.25 12.99
N ARG A 82 16.43 -30.26 12.41
CA ARG A 82 17.87 -30.38 12.12
C ARG A 82 18.73 -30.57 13.38
N LYS A 83 18.41 -29.87 14.48
CA LYS A 83 19.12 -30.06 15.75
C LYS A 83 18.92 -31.47 16.28
N ASN A 84 17.68 -31.97 16.30
CA ASN A 84 17.38 -33.32 16.76
C ASN A 84 18.12 -34.38 15.92
N THR A 85 18.12 -34.23 14.59
CA THR A 85 18.83 -35.17 13.70
C THR A 85 20.33 -35.18 13.95
N LYS A 86 20.94 -34.00 14.16
CA LYS A 86 22.36 -33.90 14.53
C LYS A 86 22.67 -34.59 15.84
N CYS A 87 21.85 -34.38 16.88
CA CYS A 87 22.04 -35.00 18.20
C CYS A 87 21.95 -36.53 18.13
N VAL A 88 20.98 -37.06 17.38
CA VAL A 88 20.82 -38.51 17.17
C VAL A 88 22.04 -39.09 16.46
N ASN A 89 22.48 -38.46 15.37
CA ASN A 89 23.63 -38.93 14.61
C ASN A 89 24.93 -38.96 15.45
N THR A 90 25.18 -37.94 16.29
CA THR A 90 26.34 -37.95 17.20
C THR A 90 26.26 -39.05 18.27
N ALA A 91 25.06 -39.32 18.81
CA ALA A 91 24.89 -40.38 19.80
C ALA A 91 25.12 -41.77 19.20
N ASP A 92 24.70 -41.97 17.96
CA ASP A 92 24.94 -43.22 17.22
C ASP A 92 26.43 -43.42 16.89
N GLU A 93 27.16 -42.35 16.54
CA GLU A 93 28.61 -42.38 16.34
C GLU A 93 29.36 -42.71 17.64
N GLU A 94 28.99 -42.09 18.77
CA GLU A 94 29.58 -42.38 20.08
C GLU A 94 29.31 -43.82 20.54
N LEU A 95 28.08 -44.32 20.34
CA LEU A 95 27.73 -45.70 20.64
C LEU A 95 28.51 -46.69 19.76
N THR A 96 28.72 -46.35 18.49
CA THR A 96 29.50 -47.17 17.55
C THR A 96 30.98 -47.18 17.95
N ALA A 97 31.54 -46.04 18.34
CA ALA A 97 32.90 -45.93 18.84
C ALA A 97 33.10 -46.70 20.15
N ALA A 98 32.13 -46.63 21.08
CA ALA A 98 32.15 -47.38 22.33
C ALA A 98 32.08 -48.90 22.08
N LYS A 99 31.21 -49.35 21.17
CA LYS A 99 31.14 -50.76 20.74
C LYS A 99 32.47 -51.24 20.17
N HIS A 100 33.10 -50.46 19.29
CA HIS A 100 34.41 -50.81 18.71
C HIS A 100 35.51 -50.88 19.77
N LYS A 101 35.52 -49.92 20.72
CA LYS A 101 36.47 -49.91 21.84
C LYS A 101 36.30 -51.13 22.75
N LEU A 102 35.05 -51.54 23.01
CA LEU A 102 34.73 -52.71 23.83
C LEU A 102 35.10 -54.01 23.10
N MET A 103 34.86 -54.07 21.78
CA MET A 103 35.30 -55.18 20.93
C MET A 103 36.83 -55.34 20.97
N LEU A 104 37.60 -54.25 20.87
CA LEU A 104 39.06 -54.30 20.97
C LEU A 104 39.56 -54.75 22.35
N LEU A 105 38.90 -54.34 23.44
CA LEU A 105 39.23 -54.80 24.79
C LEU A 105 38.98 -56.30 24.97
N VAL A 106 37.89 -56.83 24.39
CA VAL A 106 37.59 -58.28 24.42
C VAL A 106 38.59 -59.09 23.58
N TYR A 107 39.08 -58.54 22.47
CA TYR A 107 40.07 -59.22 21.60
C TYR A 107 41.52 -59.15 22.12
N TRP A 108 41.81 -58.27 23.10
CA TRP A 108 43.16 -58.08 23.67
C TRP A 108 43.32 -58.67 25.08
N CYS A 109 42.24 -59.21 25.66
CA CYS A 109 42.28 -60.12 26.80
C CYS A 109 42.39 -61.57 26.31
#